data_AF-A0A7M2JEH2-F1
#
_entry.id   AF-A0A7M2JEH2-F1
#
_cell.length_a   1.000
_cell.length_b   1.000
_cell.length_c   1.000
_cell.angle_alpha   90.00
_cell.angle_beta   90.00
_cell.angle_gamma   90.00
#
_symmetry.space_group_name_H-M   'P 1'
#
loop_
_entity.id
_entity.type
_entity.pdbx_description
1 polymer ?
#
loop_
_entity_poly.entity_id
_entity_poly.type
_entity_poly.pdbx_seq_one_letter_code
_entity_poly.pdbx_strand_id
1 'polypeptide(L)'
;MRIKLWADLVDWPLEAFVDGDVITINGDIIDLSGIPDGFRLPGSAVGNKFFVEAEYVERINGVLNFTIRLPVHWDSPEEYRNPSDPIIIDLHSGPVKFPDTTPIVADVVLPTFEPQGESENGGLEQA
;
A
#
# COMPACT_ATOMS: atom_id res chain seq x y z
N MET A 1 -7.88 -2.56 17.27
CA MET A 1 -7.56 -3.38 16.09
C MET A 1 -6.08 -3.22 15.75
N ARG A 2 -5.45 -4.30 15.30
CA ARG A 2 -4.10 -4.35 14.76
C ARG A 2 -4.18 -4.79 13.30
N ILE A 3 -3.93 -3.86 12.39
CA ILE A 3 -4.11 -4.05 10.95
C ILE A 3 -2.73 -4.21 10.32
N LYS A 4 -2.45 -5.39 9.77
CA LYS A 4 -1.27 -5.64 8.93
C LYS A 4 -1.61 -5.27 7.50
N LEU A 5 -0.69 -4.64 6.78
CA LEU A 5 -0.87 -4.31 5.37
C LEU A 5 -0.11 -5.31 4.48
N TRP A 6 -0.74 -5.68 3.37
CA TRP A 6 -0.16 -6.52 2.32
C TRP A 6 -0.23 -5.77 0.99
N ALA A 7 0.91 -5.51 0.37
CA ALA A 7 0.96 -4.84 -0.92
C ALA A 7 0.20 -5.65 -1.98
N ASP A 8 -0.77 -5.03 -2.65
CA ASP A 8 -1.53 -5.64 -3.75
C ASP A 8 -1.55 -4.68 -4.94
N LEU A 9 -1.22 -5.19 -6.14
CA LEU A 9 -1.09 -4.40 -7.35
C LEU A 9 -2.48 -4.14 -7.95
N VAL A 10 -3.22 -3.23 -7.32
CA VAL A 10 -4.60 -2.85 -7.64
C VAL A 10 -4.76 -1.33 -7.55
N ASP A 11 -5.77 -0.78 -8.23
CA ASP A 11 -6.06 0.64 -8.31
C ASP A 11 -7.30 1.08 -7.50
N TRP A 12 -7.79 0.21 -6.61
CA TRP A 12 -8.97 0.50 -5.81
C TRP A 12 -8.66 1.58 -4.75
N PRO A 13 -9.56 2.55 -4.53
CA PRO A 13 -9.40 3.46 -3.40
C PRO A 13 -9.43 2.67 -2.10
N LEU A 14 -8.71 3.15 -1.08
CA LEU A 14 -8.71 2.56 0.25
C LEU A 14 -8.84 3.66 1.30
N GLU A 15 -10.01 3.72 1.91
CA GLU A 15 -10.28 4.49 3.12
C GLU A 15 -10.94 3.58 4.15
N ALA A 16 -10.63 3.79 5.43
CA ALA A 16 -11.25 3.04 6.49
C ALA A 16 -11.45 3.85 7.76
N PHE A 17 -12.46 3.47 8.53
CA PHE A 17 -12.77 4.01 9.84
C PHE A 17 -13.02 2.85 10.81
N VAL A 18 -12.42 2.89 11.99
CA VAL A 18 -12.61 1.90 13.04
C VAL A 18 -13.48 2.49 14.14
N ASP A 19 -14.43 1.71 14.64
CA ASP A 19 -15.17 2.00 15.86
C ASP A 19 -15.34 0.72 16.70
N GLY A 20 -14.47 0.55 17.70
CA GLY A 20 -14.43 -0.66 18.51
C GLY A 20 -14.07 -1.90 17.69
N ASP A 21 -15.04 -2.80 17.54
CA ASP A 21 -14.91 -4.05 16.78
C ASP A 21 -15.46 -3.95 15.34
N VAL A 22 -15.91 -2.77 14.93
CA VAL A 22 -16.42 -2.52 13.58
C VAL A 22 -15.36 -1.75 12.78
N ILE A 23 -15.11 -2.21 11.55
CA ILE A 23 -14.33 -1.46 10.56
C ILE A 23 -15.23 -1.16 9.36
N THR A 24 -15.25 0.10 8.94
CA THR A 24 -15.91 0.52 7.70
C THR A 24 -14.83 0.75 6.65
N ILE A 25 -14.88 0.05 5.52
CA ILE A 25 -13.91 0.21 4.42
C ILE A 25 -14.66 0.72 3.19
N ASN A 26 -14.32 1.91 2.68
CA ASN A 26 -15.00 2.55 1.55
C ASN A 26 -16.54 2.59 1.68
N GLY A 27 -17.05 2.76 2.90
CA GLY A 27 -18.49 2.76 3.20
C GLY A 27 -19.11 1.39 3.49
N ASP A 28 -18.42 0.28 3.23
CA ASP A 28 -18.87 -1.07 3.59
C ASP A 28 -18.58 -1.34 5.07
N ILE A 29 -19.62 -1.62 5.86
CA ILE A 29 -19.53 -1.91 7.29
C ILE A 29 -19.20 -3.39 7.50
N ILE A 30 -18.10 -3.67 8.20
CA ILE A 30 -17.70 -5.01 8.61
C ILE A 30 -17.69 -5.08 10.14
N ASP A 31 -18.63 -5.85 10.69
CA ASP A 31 -18.71 -6.12 12.12
C ASP A 31 -17.93 -7.39 12.48
N LEU A 32 -16.84 -7.22 13.25
CA LEU A 32 -15.98 -8.31 13.71
C LEU A 32 -16.24 -8.68 15.19
N SER A 33 -17.28 -8.09 15.82
CA SER A 33 -17.64 -8.38 17.22
C SER A 33 -18.00 -9.85 17.45
N GLY A 34 -18.42 -10.55 16.40
CA GLY A 34 -18.74 -11.98 16.42
C GLY A 34 -17.53 -12.90 16.60
N ILE A 35 -16.29 -12.40 16.61
CA ILE A 35 -15.06 -13.18 16.83
C ILE A 35 -14.67 -13.10 18.31
N PRO A 36 -14.86 -14.17 19.11
CA PRO A 36 -14.46 -14.17 20.52
C PRO A 36 -12.95 -14.22 20.68
N ASP A 37 -12.46 -13.88 21.88
CA ASP A 37 -11.03 -13.98 22.19
C ASP A 37 -10.52 -15.43 22.08
N GLY A 38 -9.38 -15.61 21.42
CA GLY A 38 -8.79 -16.92 21.13
C GLY A 38 -9.36 -17.62 19.88
N PHE A 39 -10.29 -16.99 19.16
CA PHE A 39 -10.89 -17.55 17.94
C PHE A 39 -10.41 -16.81 16.68
N ARG A 40 -10.56 -17.50 15.54
CA ARG A 40 -10.22 -16.99 14.23
C ARG A 40 -11.17 -17.48 13.14
N LEU A 41 -11.28 -16.71 12.08
CA LEU A 41 -11.93 -17.08 10.82
C LEU A 41 -11.01 -16.77 9.64
N PRO A 42 -11.09 -17.51 8.53
CA PRO A 42 -10.33 -17.18 7.33
C PRO A 42 -10.79 -15.82 6.78
N GLY A 43 -9.87 -15.03 6.22
CA GLY A 43 -10.19 -13.72 5.65
C GLY A 43 -11.27 -13.77 4.58
N SER A 44 -11.36 -14.89 3.84
CA SER A 44 -12.43 -15.15 2.86
C SER A 44 -13.84 -15.21 3.47
N ALA A 45 -13.98 -15.55 4.75
CA ALA A 45 -15.29 -15.58 5.42
C ALA A 45 -15.82 -14.18 5.77
N VAL A 46 -15.00 -13.13 5.69
CA VAL A 46 -15.43 -11.74 5.92
C VAL A 46 -16.31 -11.23 4.77
N GLY A 47 -16.11 -11.76 3.56
CA GLY A 47 -16.88 -11.34 2.38
C GLY A 47 -16.53 -9.94 1.84
N ASN A 48 -15.40 -9.36 2.27
CA ASN A 48 -14.91 -8.08 1.78
C ASN A 48 -13.56 -8.24 1.08
N LYS A 49 -13.45 -7.70 -0.14
CA LYS A 49 -12.30 -7.88 -1.03
C LYS A 49 -10.96 -7.37 -0.47
N PHE A 50 -10.99 -6.44 0.48
CA PHE A 50 -9.78 -5.86 1.06
C PHE A 50 -9.13 -6.79 2.08
N PHE A 51 -9.86 -7.74 2.65
CA PHE A 51 -9.26 -8.78 3.48
C PHE A 51 -8.45 -9.74 2.61
N VAL A 52 -7.27 -10.13 3.10
CA VAL A 52 -6.46 -11.15 2.42
C VAL A 52 -7.07 -12.52 2.70
N GLU A 53 -7.61 -13.15 1.66
CA GLU A 53 -8.42 -14.37 1.78
C GLU A 53 -7.65 -15.56 2.36
N ALA A 54 -6.33 -15.61 2.14
CA ALA A 54 -5.44 -16.66 2.61
C ALA A 54 -4.95 -16.46 4.07
N GLU A 55 -5.18 -15.28 4.66
CA GLU A 55 -4.80 -14.97 6.04
C GLU A 55 -6.01 -15.15 6.97
N TYR A 56 -5.81 -15.04 8.28
CA TYR A 56 -6.88 -15.10 9.27
C TYR A 56 -7.28 -13.71 9.77
N VAL A 57 -8.54 -13.59 10.19
CA VAL A 57 -9.03 -12.56 11.11
C VAL A 57 -9.20 -13.22 12.46
N GLU A 58 -8.47 -12.75 13.47
CA GLU A 58 -8.41 -13.39 14.77
C GLU A 58 -8.41 -12.41 15.92
N ARG A 59 -8.96 -12.83 17.07
CA ARG A 59 -8.85 -12.05 18.31
C ARG A 59 -7.84 -12.71 19.24
N ILE A 60 -6.78 -11.98 19.56
CA ILE A 60 -5.72 -12.43 20.47
C ILE A 60 -5.59 -11.41 21.59
N ASN A 61 -5.76 -11.86 22.83
CA ASN A 61 -5.69 -11.02 24.03
C ASN A 61 -6.60 -9.78 23.95
N GLY A 62 -7.82 -9.97 23.44
CA GLY A 62 -8.82 -8.92 23.26
C GLY A 62 -8.63 -8.05 22.01
N VAL A 63 -7.53 -8.19 21.27
CA VAL A 63 -7.24 -7.38 20.09
C VAL A 63 -7.58 -8.14 18.81
N LEU A 64 -8.41 -7.55 17.94
CA LEU A 64 -8.63 -8.05 16.59
C LEU A 64 -7.39 -7.78 15.72
N ASN A 65 -6.85 -8.84 15.12
CA ASN A 65 -5.68 -8.86 14.22
C ASN A 65 -6.13 -9.38 12.85
N PHE A 66 -5.75 -8.69 11.78
CA PHE A 66 -6.03 -9.12 10.41
C PHE A 66 -5.14 -8.40 9.40
N THR A 67 -5.15 -8.92 8.17
CA THR A 67 -4.38 -8.37 7.05
C THR A 67 -5.30 -7.73 6.02
N ILE A 68 -5.02 -6.48 5.66
CA ILE A 68 -5.70 -5.72 4.60
C ILE A 68 -4.76 -5.54 3.41
N ARG A 69 -5.31 -5.67 2.19
CA ARG A 69 -4.63 -5.35 0.94
C ARG A 69 -4.42 -3.84 0.85
N LEU A 70 -3.17 -3.41 0.72
CA LEU A 70 -2.74 -2.04 0.48
C LEU A 70 -2.57 -1.85 -1.04
N PRO A 71 -3.39 -1.00 -1.69
CA PRO A 71 -3.21 -0.65 -3.08
C PRO A 71 -1.85 -0.02 -3.31
N VAL A 72 -1.07 -0.62 -4.21
CA VAL A 72 0.19 -0.10 -4.71
C VAL A 72 0.18 -0.12 -6.23
N HIS A 73 1.00 0.73 -6.82
CA HIS A 73 1.35 0.73 -8.24
C HIS A 73 2.76 0.16 -8.45
N TRP A 74 3.10 -0.14 -9.71
CA TRP A 74 4.41 -0.64 -10.08
C TRP A 74 5.54 0.35 -9.76
N ASP A 75 5.23 1.64 -9.70
CA ASP A 75 6.11 2.77 -9.42
C ASP A 75 5.88 3.40 -8.02
N SER A 76 5.02 2.82 -7.18
CA SER A 76 4.91 3.20 -5.75
C SER A 76 6.24 3.07 -5.02
N PRO A 77 6.48 3.77 -3.89
CA PRO A 77 7.70 3.60 -3.10
C PRO A 77 8.00 2.14 -2.73
N GLU A 78 9.26 1.74 -2.81
CA GLU A 78 9.69 0.36 -2.54
C GLU A 78 9.33 -0.09 -1.12
N GLU A 79 9.41 0.81 -0.15
CA GLU A 79 9.03 0.56 1.25
C GLU A 79 7.56 0.13 1.42
N TYR A 80 6.69 0.42 0.45
CA TYR A 80 5.28 0.00 0.47
C TYR A 80 5.01 -1.16 -0.48
N ARG A 81 5.71 -1.22 -1.62
CA ARG A 81 5.54 -2.29 -2.63
C ARG A 81 6.20 -3.61 -2.21
N ASN A 82 7.34 -3.54 -1.54
CA ASN A 82 8.12 -4.67 -1.05
C ASN A 82 8.75 -4.32 0.31
N PRO A 83 7.93 -4.19 1.36
CA PRO A 83 8.41 -3.80 2.68
C PRO A 83 9.34 -4.86 3.28
N SER A 84 10.48 -4.45 3.84
CA SER A 84 11.39 -5.35 4.57
C SER A 84 10.74 -5.97 5.81
N ASP A 85 9.81 -5.24 6.44
CA ASP A 85 9.07 -5.66 7.63
C ASP A 85 7.56 -5.40 7.43
N PRO A 86 6.66 -6.20 8.02
CA PRO A 86 5.22 -5.95 7.91
C PRO A 86 4.82 -4.56 8.40
N ILE A 87 4.10 -3.80 7.57
CA ILE A 87 3.52 -2.52 7.97
C ILE A 87 2.31 -2.81 8.84
N ILE A 88 2.31 -2.28 10.06
CA ILE A 88 1.27 -2.53 11.07
C ILE A 88 0.69 -1.20 11.54
N ILE A 89 -0.64 -1.13 11.60
CA ILE A 89 -1.38 0.00 12.15
C ILE A 89 -2.17 -0.49 13.37
N ASP A 90 -1.88 0.07 14.54
CA ASP A 90 -2.65 -0.16 15.76
C ASP A 90 -3.56 1.04 16.01
N LEU A 91 -4.87 0.80 16.09
CA LEU A 91 -5.84 1.83 16.46
C LEU A 91 -7.06 1.24 17.18
N HIS A 92 -7.66 2.01 18.09
CA HIS A 92 -8.88 1.60 18.80
C HIS A 92 -10.16 2.17 18.16
N SER A 93 -10.12 3.41 17.70
CA SER A 93 -11.24 4.08 17.03
C SER A 93 -10.70 5.26 16.21
N GLY A 94 -11.42 5.63 15.15
CA GLY A 94 -11.10 6.75 14.26
C GLY A 94 -10.69 6.34 12.84
N PRO A 95 -10.35 7.34 12.00
CA PRO A 95 -9.93 7.09 10.62
C PRO A 95 -8.57 6.37 10.60
N VAL A 96 -8.48 5.31 9.79
CA VAL A 96 -7.22 4.59 9.56
C VAL A 96 -6.31 5.44 8.68
N LYS A 97 -5.08 5.67 9.14
CA LYS A 97 -4.06 6.43 8.40
C LYS A 97 -3.22 5.47 7.58
N PHE A 98 -3.68 5.15 6.38
CA PHE A 98 -2.89 4.34 5.44
C PHE A 98 -1.69 5.12 4.90
N PRO A 99 -0.57 4.44 4.56
CA PRO A 99 0.55 5.08 3.88
C PRO A 99 0.13 5.68 2.55
N ASP A 100 0.76 6.80 2.17
CA ASP A 100 0.63 7.34 0.83
C ASP A 100 1.51 6.53 -0.13
N THR A 101 0.88 5.73 -0.99
CA THR A 101 1.58 4.86 -1.93
C THR A 101 1.81 5.52 -3.29
N THR A 102 1.51 6.82 -3.43
CA THR A 102 1.71 7.52 -4.70
C THR A 102 3.19 7.56 -5.09
N PRO A 103 3.51 7.43 -6.39
CA PRO A 103 4.88 7.50 -6.86
C PRO A 103 5.53 8.83 -6.47
N ILE A 104 6.71 8.77 -5.87
CA ILE A 104 7.53 9.96 -5.64
C ILE A 104 8.13 10.31 -7.00
N VAL A 105 7.46 11.20 -7.74
CA VAL A 105 8.09 11.90 -8.86
C VAL A 105 9.15 12.81 -8.28
N ALA A 106 10.38 12.30 -8.17
CA ALA A 106 11.53 13.19 -8.04
C ALA A 106 11.50 14.10 -9.26
N ASP A 107 11.49 15.41 -9.07
CA ASP A 107 11.63 16.38 -10.15
C ASP A 107 12.88 16.01 -10.96
N VAL A 108 12.70 15.32 -12.09
CA VAL A 108 13.80 14.94 -12.97
C VAL A 108 14.24 16.23 -13.65
N VAL A 109 15.24 16.89 -13.08
CA VAL A 109 16.04 17.88 -13.80
C VAL A 109 16.79 17.10 -14.88
N LEU A 110 16.16 16.96 -16.05
CA LEU A 110 16.81 16.40 -17.22
C LEU A 110 18.04 17.28 -17.53
N PRO A 111 19.26 16.72 -17.57
CA PRO A 111 20.41 17.49 -18.02
C PRO A 111 20.13 17.95 -19.45
N THR A 112 20.08 19.26 -19.67
CA THR A 112 20.04 19.84 -21.01
C THR A 112 21.29 19.36 -21.75
N PHE A 113 21.11 18.44 -22.70
CA PHE A 113 22.18 18.11 -23.63
C PHE A 113 22.40 19.31 -24.55
N GLU A 114 23.43 20.10 -24.26
CA GLU A 114 23.93 21.09 -25.21
C GLU A 114 24.59 20.32 -26.37
N PRO A 115 24.13 20.48 -27.63
CA PRO A 115 24.78 19.83 -28.75
C PRO A 115 26.19 20.41 -28.93
N GLN A 116 27.22 19.59 -28.77
CA GLN A 116 28.58 19.96 -29.17
C GLN A 116 28.61 20.05 -30.70
N GLY A 117 28.76 21.28 -31.21
CA GLY A 117 28.86 21.54 -32.63
C GLY A 117 30.04 20.80 -33.25
N GLU A 118 29.76 19.98 -34.24
CA GLU A 118 30.74 19.49 -35.21
C GLU A 118 31.40 20.69 -35.89
N SER A 119 32.68 20.90 -35.65
CA SER A 119 33.50 21.75 -36.51
C SER A 119 33.98 20.90 -37.68
N GLU A 120 33.16 20.86 -38.73
CA GLU A 120 33.58 20.49 -40.07
C GLU A 120 34.31 21.70 -40.68
N ASN A 121 35.57 21.53 -41.09
CA ASN A 121 36.13 22.24 -42.24
C ASN A 121 37.37 21.52 -42.74
N GLY A 122 37.22 20.91 -43.92
CA GLY A 122 38.34 20.44 -44.74
C GLY A 122 39.08 21.60 -45.40
N GLY A 123 40.33 21.32 -45.79
CA GLY A 123 41.17 22.24 -46.54
C GLY A 123 42.44 21.55 -47.00
N LEU A 124 42.48 21.21 -48.29
CA LEU A 124 43.54 20.55 -49.04
C LEU A 124 44.80 21.44 -49.12
N GLU A 125 46.00 20.86 -49.18
CA GLU A 125 46.95 21.18 -50.26
C GLU A 125 48.08 20.14 -50.38
N GLN A 126 48.30 19.68 -51.60
CA GLN A 126 49.48 18.92 -52.03
C GLN A 126 50.61 19.90 -52.40
N ALA A 127 51.86 19.54 -52.11
CA ALA A 127 53.04 19.76 -52.96
C ALA A 127 54.24 18.98 -52.40
#